data_AF-A0A846PF18-F1
#
_entry.id   AF-A0A846PF18-F1
#
_cell.length_a   1.000
_cell.length_b   1.000
_cell.length_c   1.000
_cell.angle_alpha   90.00
_cell.angle_beta   90.00
_cell.angle_gamma   90.00
#
_symmetry.space_group_name_H-M   'P 1'
#
loop_
_entity.id
_entity.type
_entity.pdbx_description
1 polymer ?
#
loop_
_entity_poly.entity_id
_entity_poly.type
_entity_poly.pdbx_seq_one_letter_code
_entity_poly.pdbx_strand_id
1 'polypeptide(L)'
;MNTPKKKAKLTLTIDADVLEKAKKVADQKRIPMSRLIENFLEFFANPEVYCFKCGDKFTSADAELCPRCGWMICPKCSTCRCGLDEDTAVAVFHMRRVYEDLVSGRVK
;
A
#
# COMPACT_ATOMS: atom_id res chain seq x y z
N MET A 1 -1.17 -29.86 -0.08
CA MET A 1 -1.65 -29.84 -1.48
C MET A 1 -2.00 -28.40 -1.82
N ASN A 2 -1.36 -27.79 -2.83
CA ASN A 2 -1.64 -26.41 -3.23
C ASN A 2 -2.85 -26.38 -4.16
N THR A 3 -4.00 -25.97 -3.65
CA THR A 3 -5.21 -25.76 -4.44
C THR A 3 -4.98 -24.60 -5.41
N PRO A 4 -5.17 -24.76 -6.74
CA PRO A 4 -5.00 -23.66 -7.67
C PRO A 4 -6.02 -22.56 -7.34
N LYS A 5 -5.53 -21.35 -7.01
CA LYS A 5 -6.38 -20.18 -6.76
C LYS A 5 -7.26 -19.94 -7.99
N LYS A 6 -8.58 -19.81 -7.79
CA LYS A 6 -9.53 -19.46 -8.87
C LYS A 6 -9.13 -18.12 -9.47
N LYS A 7 -8.80 -18.09 -10.77
CA LYS A 7 -8.51 -16.85 -11.49
C LYS A 7 -9.79 -16.34 -12.16
N ALA A 8 -10.05 -15.04 -12.03
CA ALA A 8 -11.13 -14.35 -12.72
C ALA A 8 -10.56 -13.37 -13.77
N LYS A 9 -11.30 -13.12 -14.85
CA LYS A 9 -10.95 -12.08 -15.82
C LYS A 9 -11.51 -10.74 -15.34
N LEU A 10 -10.70 -9.70 -15.43
CA LEU A 10 -11.06 -8.32 -15.13
C LEU A 10 -10.96 -7.49 -16.41
N THR A 11 -12.06 -6.87 -16.83
CA THR A 11 -12.11 -5.97 -17.99
C THR A 11 -12.48 -4.58 -17.49
N LEU A 12 -11.62 -3.61 -17.75
CA LEU A 12 -11.77 -2.22 -17.31
C LEU A 12 -11.44 -1.28 -18.48
N THR A 13 -12.07 -0.11 -18.48
CA THR A 13 -11.73 0.98 -19.38
C THR A 13 -10.76 1.92 -18.68
N ILE A 14 -9.61 2.17 -19.31
CA ILE A 14 -8.57 3.08 -18.82
C ILE A 14 -8.02 3.89 -19.99
N ASP A 15 -7.37 5.00 -19.68
CA ASP A 15 -6.69 5.81 -20.67
C ASP A 15 -5.63 4.99 -21.44
N ALA A 16 -5.64 5.10 -22.76
CA ALA A 16 -4.79 4.30 -23.64
C ALA A 16 -3.30 4.61 -23.46
N ASP A 17 -2.95 5.89 -23.25
CA ASP A 17 -1.57 6.30 -23.05
C ASP A 17 -1.04 5.82 -21.70
N VAL A 18 -1.89 5.83 -20.66
CA VAL A 18 -1.56 5.25 -19.35
C VAL A 18 -1.28 3.75 -19.48
N LEU A 19 -2.16 3.00 -20.17
CA LEU A 19 -1.97 1.56 -20.38
C LEU A 19 -0.67 1.25 -21.12
N GLU A 20 -0.39 1.95 -22.22
CA GLU A 20 0.81 1.71 -23.02
C GLU A 20 2.10 2.06 -22.28
N LYS A 21 2.12 3.16 -21.52
CA LYS A 21 3.26 3.50 -20.64
C LYS A 21 3.46 2.43 -19.57
N ALA A 22 2.38 1.98 -18.92
CA ALA A 22 2.44 0.95 -17.88
C ALA A 22 2.96 -0.38 -18.43
N LYS A 23 2.50 -0.83 -19.61
CA LYS A 23 3.00 -2.05 -20.27
C LYS A 23 4.50 -1.99 -20.54
N LYS A 24 4.98 -0.89 -21.14
CA LYS A 24 6.42 -0.71 -21.42
C LYS A 24 7.28 -0.84 -20.16
N VAL A 25 6.86 -0.21 -19.07
CA VAL A 25 7.58 -0.28 -17.79
C VAL A 25 7.49 -1.69 -17.18
N ALA A 26 6.32 -2.34 -17.27
CA ALA A 26 6.11 -3.69 -16.76
C ALA A 26 7.02 -4.70 -17.49
N ASP A 27 7.15 -4.58 -18.81
CA ASP A 27 8.03 -5.41 -19.63
C ASP A 27 9.51 -5.20 -19.27
N GLN A 28 9.94 -3.94 -19.11
CA GLN A 28 11.30 -3.61 -18.65
C GLN A 28 11.62 -4.23 -17.28
N LYS A 29 10.64 -4.21 -16.37
CA LYS A 29 10.75 -4.81 -15.03
C LYS A 29 10.50 -6.33 -15.01
N ARG A 30 10.14 -6.93 -16.14
CA ARG A 30 9.75 -8.35 -16.29
C ARG A 30 8.61 -8.76 -15.35
N ILE A 31 7.62 -7.88 -15.18
CA ILE A 31 6.45 -8.12 -14.33
C ILE A 31 5.22 -8.23 -15.24
N PRO A 32 4.45 -9.33 -15.18
CA PRO A 32 3.18 -9.41 -15.91
C PRO A 32 2.17 -8.37 -15.41
N MET A 33 1.44 -7.74 -16.33
CA MET A 33 0.42 -6.74 -15.97
C MET A 33 -0.62 -7.28 -14.99
N SER A 34 -1.04 -8.54 -15.17
CA SER A 34 -1.96 -9.21 -14.24
C SER A 34 -1.44 -9.26 -12.81
N ARG A 35 -0.13 -9.51 -12.61
CA ARG A 35 0.48 -9.52 -11.28
C ARG A 35 0.54 -8.13 -10.67
N LEU A 36 0.81 -7.10 -11.48
CA LEU A 36 0.82 -5.71 -11.00
C LEU A 36 -0.58 -5.30 -10.52
N ILE A 37 -1.61 -5.58 -11.33
CA ILE A 37 -3.00 -5.25 -10.98
C ILE A 37 -3.49 -6.10 -9.81
N GLU A 38 -3.15 -7.39 -9.74
CA GLU A 38 -3.50 -8.26 -8.61
C GLU A 38 -2.91 -7.73 -7.29
N ASN A 39 -1.61 -7.39 -7.29
CA ASN A 39 -0.96 -6.78 -6.11
C ASN A 39 -1.61 -5.44 -5.72
N PHE A 40 -1.95 -4.60 -6.70
CA PHE A 40 -2.61 -3.32 -6.44
C PHE A 40 -3.98 -3.52 -5.81
N LEU A 41 -4.80 -4.44 -6.35
CA LEU A 41 -6.13 -4.74 -5.83
C LEU A 41 -6.07 -5.40 -4.45
N GLU A 42 -5.08 -6.27 -4.20
CA GLU A 42 -4.85 -6.87 -2.89
C GLU A 42 -4.52 -5.79 -1.85
N PHE A 43 -3.60 -4.87 -2.17
CA PHE A 43 -3.29 -3.73 -1.31
C PHE A 43 -4.48 -2.78 -1.13
N PHE A 44 -5.24 -2.52 -2.20
CA PHE A 44 -6.43 -1.65 -2.12
C PHE A 44 -7.52 -2.24 -1.21
N ALA A 45 -7.72 -3.55 -1.25
CA ALA A 45 -8.73 -4.24 -0.44
C ALA A 45 -8.29 -4.44 1.02
N ASN A 46 -7.01 -4.73 1.25
CA ASN A 46 -6.44 -4.92 2.57
C ASN A 46 -5.00 -4.38 2.62
N PRO A 47 -4.82 -3.09 2.93
CA PRO A 47 -3.49 -2.47 2.92
C PRO A 47 -2.55 -3.10 3.95
N GLU A 48 -1.48 -3.72 3.47
CA GLU A 48 -0.38 -4.14 4.33
C GLU A 48 0.73 -3.10 4.30
N VAL A 49 1.06 -2.56 5.47
CA VAL A 49 2.05 -1.50 5.64
C VAL A 49 3.19 -1.95 6.54
N TYR A 50 4.36 -1.34 6.37
CA TYR A 50 5.50 -1.55 7.23
C TYR A 50 5.54 -0.47 8.32
N CYS A 51 5.84 -0.87 9.56
CA CYS A 51 6.16 0.07 10.62
C CYS A 51 7.47 0.79 10.30
N PHE A 52 7.45 2.12 10.21
CA PHE A 52 8.64 2.95 9.97
C PHE A 52 9.70 2.84 11.10
N LYS A 53 9.34 2.30 12.27
CA LYS A 53 10.27 2.15 13.40
C LYS A 53 10.83 0.74 13.52
N CYS A 54 9.98 -0.29 13.66
CA CYS A 54 10.46 -1.66 13.85
C CYS A 54 10.59 -2.47 12.56
N GLY A 55 10.08 -1.97 11.44
CA GLY A 55 10.14 -2.68 10.15
C GLY A 55 9.16 -3.84 10.00
N ASP A 56 8.33 -4.13 11.01
CA ASP A 56 7.32 -5.19 10.91
C ASP A 56 6.20 -4.81 9.96
N LYS A 57 5.72 -5.80 9.20
CA LYS A 57 4.53 -5.67 8.36
C LYS A 57 3.28 -5.94 9.19
N PHE A 58 2.24 -5.14 8.99
CA PHE A 58 0.93 -5.36 9.59
C PHE A 58 -0.17 -4.87 8.64
N THR A 59 -1.37 -5.44 8.78
CA THR A 59 -2.53 -4.99 8.02
C THR A 59 -3.11 -3.76 8.68
N SER A 60 -3.68 -2.86 7.87
CA SER A 60 -4.31 -1.65 8.40
C SER A 60 -5.55 -1.96 9.26
N ALA A 61 -6.27 -3.03 8.92
CA ALA A 61 -7.41 -3.53 9.68
C ALA A 61 -7.07 -3.95 11.12
N ASP A 62 -5.85 -4.45 11.36
CA ASP A 62 -5.38 -4.89 12.68
C ASP A 62 -4.86 -3.72 13.55
N ALA A 63 -4.81 -2.50 13.01
CA ALA A 63 -4.17 -1.36 13.66
C ALA A 63 -5.19 -0.34 14.17
N GLU A 64 -5.13 -0.06 15.47
CA GLU A 64 -5.87 1.06 16.05
C GLU A 64 -5.29 2.40 15.58
N LEU A 65 -6.17 3.40 15.42
CA LEU A 65 -5.74 4.76 15.11
C LEU A 65 -5.45 5.52 16.40
N CYS A 66 -4.28 6.17 16.45
CA CYS A 66 -3.92 7.05 17.55
C CYS A 66 -4.87 8.25 17.61
N PRO A 67 -5.52 8.55 18.74
CA PRO A 67 -6.47 9.66 18.85
C PRO A 67 -5.78 11.03 18.76
N ARG A 68 -4.48 11.12 19.04
CA ARG A 68 -3.73 12.39 18.98
C ARG A 68 -3.27 12.78 17.59
N CYS A 69 -2.74 11.84 16.82
CA CYS A 69 -2.16 12.13 15.51
C CYS A 69 -2.93 11.53 14.33
N GLY A 70 -3.90 10.65 14.57
CA GLY A 70 -4.72 10.01 13.54
C GLY A 70 -4.01 8.93 12.72
N TRP A 71 -2.82 8.50 13.14
CA TRP A 71 -2.02 7.46 12.48
C TRP A 71 -2.25 6.08 13.10
N MET A 72 -2.07 5.05 12.28
CA MET A 72 -2.05 3.66 12.74
C MET A 72 -0.96 3.46 13.80
N ILE A 73 -1.33 2.83 14.90
CA ILE A 73 -0.44 2.35 15.95
C ILE A 73 0.08 0.99 15.49
N CYS A 74 1.41 0.82 15.46
CA CYS A 74 1.98 -0.48 15.13
C CYS A 74 1.59 -1.52 16.19
N PRO A 75 0.96 -2.65 15.84
CA PRO A 75 0.54 -3.66 16.81
C PRO A 75 1.73 -4.42 17.44
N LYS A 76 2.94 -4.29 16.88
CA LYS A 76 4.15 -4.97 17.38
C LYS A 76 4.94 -4.11 18.37
N CYS A 77 5.18 -2.84 18.06
CA CYS A 77 5.99 -1.94 18.89
C CYS A 77 5.21 -0.79 19.53
N SER A 78 3.89 -0.74 19.35
CA SER A 78 2.97 0.28 19.88
C SER A 78 3.32 1.72 19.50
N THR A 79 4.20 1.92 18.52
CA THR A 79 4.61 3.26 18.07
C THR A 79 3.68 3.76 16.97
N CYS A 80 3.40 5.07 17.01
CA CYS A 80 2.77 5.83 15.94
C CYS A 80 3.59 7.11 15.70
N ARG A 81 3.08 8.04 14.87
CA ARG A 81 3.76 9.31 14.55
C ARG A 81 4.19 10.10 15.79
N CYS A 82 3.44 10.04 16.90
CA CYS A 82 3.78 10.76 18.13
C CYS A 82 5.13 10.38 18.74
N GLY A 83 5.71 9.23 18.38
CA GLY A 83 7.01 8.78 18.89
C GLY A 83 8.21 9.21 18.04
N LEU A 84 8.00 10.08 17.05
CA LEU A 84 9.03 10.60 16.16
C LEU A 84 9.32 12.07 16.50
N ASP A 85 10.56 12.50 16.26
CA ASP A 85 10.89 13.92 16.14
C ASP A 85 10.20 14.55 14.93
N GLU A 86 10.18 15.88 14.88
CA GLU A 86 9.40 16.64 13.90
C GLU A 86 9.84 16.37 12.46
N ASP A 87 11.15 16.44 12.18
CA ASP A 87 11.70 16.22 10.84
C ASP A 87 11.40 14.81 10.34
N THR A 88 11.57 13.80 11.20
CA THR A 88 11.25 12.42 10.86
C THR A 88 9.74 12.23 10.66
N ALA A 89 8.90 12.85 11.49
CA ALA A 89 7.46 12.79 11.35
C ALA A 89 6.97 13.40 10.02
N VAL A 90 7.60 14.49 9.56
CA VAL A 90 7.32 15.11 8.26
C VAL A 90 7.74 14.19 7.12
N ALA A 91 8.95 13.62 7.17
CA ALA A 91 9.43 12.71 6.14
C ALA A 91 8.52 11.48 5.97
N VAL A 92 8.15 10.83 7.08
CA VAL A 92 7.26 9.66 7.04
C VAL A 92 5.86 10.06 6.56
N PHE A 93 5.36 11.25 6.90
CA PHE A 93 4.07 11.73 6.39
C PHE A 93 4.06 11.87 4.88
N HIS A 94 5.10 12.46 4.28
CA HIS A 94 5.21 12.58 2.83
C HIS A 94 5.32 11.21 2.16
N MET A 95 6.08 10.27 2.74
CA MET A 95 6.15 8.90 2.23
C MET A 95 4.80 8.20 2.25
N ARG A 96 4.02 8.37 3.31
CA ARG A 96 2.66 7.82 3.41
C ARG A 96 1.71 8.43 2.37
N ARG A 97 1.83 9.74 2.13
CA ARG A 97 0.98 10.47 1.18
C ARG A 97 1.09 9.95 -0.24
N VAL A 98 2.28 9.52 -0.67
CA VAL A 98 2.47 8.87 -1.99
C VAL A 98 1.58 7.63 -2.14
N TYR A 99 1.44 6.83 -1.09
CA TYR A 99 0.56 5.66 -1.12
C TYR A 99 -0.92 6.05 -1.07
N GLU A 100 -1.29 7.06 -0.28
CA GLU A 100 -2.67 7.56 -0.21
C GLU A 100 -3.14 8.15 -1.55
N ASP A 101 -2.26 8.88 -2.25
CA ASP A 101 -2.51 9.39 -3.60
C ASP A 101 -2.64 8.23 -4.61
N LEU A 102 -1.83 7.17 -4.46
CA LEU A 102 -1.90 5.99 -5.33
C LEU A 102 -3.22 5.22 -5.19
N VAL A 103 -3.78 5.11 -3.97
CA VAL A 103 -5.07 4.43 -3.74
C VAL A 103 -6.27 5.38 -3.77
N SER A 104 -6.05 6.67 -4.07
CA SER A 104 -7.10 7.71 -4.09
C SER A 104 -7.90 7.80 -2.78
N GLY A 105 -7.23 7.63 -1.63
CA GLY A 105 -7.89 7.61 -0.33
C GLY A 105 -6.96 7.38 0.86
N ARG A 106 -7.49 7.55 2.08
CA ARG A 106 -6.71 7.27 3.30
C ARG A 106 -6.47 5.77 3.44
N VAL A 107 -5.22 5.38 3.60
CA VAL A 107 -4.86 4.01 4.00
C VAL A 107 -5.30 3.80 5.45
N LYS A 108 -6.36 3.04 5.65
CA LYS A 108 -6.96 2.72 6.96
C LYS A 108 -7.18 1.23 7.09
#